data_AF-A0A936TAJ8-F1
#
_entry.id   AF-A0A936TAJ8-F1
#
_cell.length_a   1.000
_cell.length_b   1.000
_cell.length_c   1.000
_cell.angle_alpha   90.00
_cell.angle_beta   90.00
_cell.angle_gamma   90.00
#
_symmetry.space_group_name_H-M   'P 1'
#
loop_
_entity.id
_entity.type
_entity.pdbx_description
1 polymer ?
#
loop_
_entity_poly.entity_id
_entity_poly.type
_entity_poly.pdbx_seq_one_letter_code
_entity_poly.pdbx_strand_id
1 'polypeptide(L)'
;MINKLAVYFILLVNLLMLSCSDKEKEKVTVKDSIITDDDKYRDPKNYFKDCKALFAKAQKLDSILYTQEELDKNTANQAIKAFTDYAYYCKNDSLSPIFLIKTAQVALAINNVTQAKVNLEKCIQDYYQFEGIASAFFLLGQLYDEKEYLNNEEEARRIYQELIDRYPNSPEAESAKGAIKYLGMTDKEIINELKREAKSQPKVTIQ
;
A
#
# COMPACT_ATOMS: atom_id res chain seq x y z
N MET A 1 -28.51 -28.29 -6.85
CA MET A 1 -27.87 -29.45 -7.51
C MET A 1 -26.80 -28.93 -8.45
N ILE A 2 -25.60 -29.47 -8.28
CA ILE A 2 -24.35 -29.05 -8.88
C ILE A 2 -24.26 -29.62 -10.30
N ASN A 3 -23.85 -28.82 -11.30
CA ASN A 3 -23.49 -29.36 -12.62
C ASN A 3 -21.96 -29.38 -12.77
N LYS A 4 -21.36 -30.52 -12.38
CA LYS A 4 -19.96 -30.91 -12.57
C LYS A 4 -19.79 -31.46 -14.00
N LEU A 5 -19.74 -30.58 -15.00
CA LEU A 5 -19.62 -31.01 -16.39
C LEU A 5 -18.57 -30.21 -17.17
N ALA A 6 -17.33 -30.18 -16.68
CA ALA A 6 -16.16 -29.79 -17.47
C ALA A 6 -14.83 -30.35 -16.89
N VAL A 7 -14.87 -31.40 -16.06
CA VAL A 7 -13.69 -31.99 -15.40
C VAL A 7 -13.17 -33.24 -16.15
N TYR A 8 -13.67 -33.54 -17.34
CA TYR A 8 -13.28 -34.72 -18.10
C TYR A 8 -12.85 -34.34 -19.52
N PHE A 9 -11.60 -33.90 -19.69
CA PHE A 9 -10.98 -33.93 -21.03
C PHE A 9 -9.47 -34.19 -21.11
N ILE A 10 -8.75 -34.49 -20.03
CA ILE A 10 -7.35 -34.94 -20.21
C ILE A 10 -7.05 -36.10 -19.25
N LEU A 11 -7.61 -37.25 -19.57
CA LEU A 11 -7.13 -38.55 -19.12
C LEU A 11 -7.38 -39.51 -20.27
N LEU A 12 -6.32 -39.82 -21.02
CA LEU A 12 -5.92 -41.18 -21.39
C LEU A 12 -4.74 -41.13 -22.37
N VAL A 13 -3.90 -42.16 -22.26
CA VAL A 13 -2.82 -42.57 -23.19
C VAL A 13 -1.43 -41.99 -22.89
N ASN A 14 -0.75 -42.57 -21.89
CA ASN A 14 0.15 -43.71 -22.16
C ASN A 14 0.72 -44.31 -20.86
N LEU A 15 0.27 -45.52 -20.61
CA LEU A 15 0.87 -46.52 -19.74
C LEU A 15 1.94 -47.25 -20.57
N LEU A 16 3.18 -47.38 -20.08
CA LEU A 16 4.01 -48.61 -20.14
C LEU A 16 5.36 -48.38 -19.42
N MET A 17 5.37 -48.79 -18.15
CA MET A 17 6.37 -49.63 -17.45
C MET A 17 7.89 -49.42 -17.69
N LEU A 18 8.62 -49.09 -16.62
CA LEU A 18 9.43 -50.04 -15.82
C LEU A 18 10.39 -49.30 -14.86
N SER A 19 10.18 -49.43 -13.55
CA SER A 19 11.19 -49.94 -12.59
C SER A 19 10.70 -49.71 -11.15
N CYS A 20 10.53 -50.78 -10.39
CA CYS A 20 10.14 -50.75 -8.98
C CYS A 20 11.30 -50.33 -8.06
N SER A 21 11.00 -49.51 -7.05
CA SER A 21 11.57 -49.68 -5.72
C SER A 21 10.58 -49.13 -4.69
N ASP A 22 9.99 -50.02 -3.91
CA ASP A 22 9.10 -49.68 -2.78
C ASP A 22 9.89 -48.92 -1.71
N LYS A 23 9.48 -47.69 -1.40
CA LYS A 23 9.65 -47.08 -0.07
C LYS A 23 8.48 -46.17 0.29
N GLU A 24 8.19 -46.19 1.58
CA GLU A 24 7.00 -45.76 2.32
C GLU A 24 6.52 -44.32 2.07
N LYS A 25 5.24 -44.11 2.37
CA LYS A 25 4.57 -42.79 2.45
C LYS A 25 5.26 -41.92 3.51
N GLU A 26 5.93 -40.85 3.08
CA GLU A 26 6.44 -39.81 3.96
C GLU A 26 5.62 -38.51 3.81
N LYS A 27 5.17 -37.97 4.95
CA LYS A 27 4.49 -36.68 5.05
C LYS A 27 5.44 -35.57 4.59
N VAL A 28 5.06 -34.81 3.57
CA VAL A 28 5.80 -33.61 3.17
C VAL A 28 5.64 -32.55 4.25
N THR A 29 6.70 -32.42 5.03
CA THR A 29 6.94 -31.32 5.95
C THR A 29 7.61 -30.22 5.13
N VAL A 30 7.03 -29.02 5.11
CA VAL A 30 7.63 -27.84 4.47
C VAL A 30 8.97 -27.58 5.15
N LYS A 31 10.07 -27.86 4.43
CA LYS A 31 11.43 -27.58 4.85
C LYS A 31 11.98 -26.50 3.94
N ASP A 32 12.48 -25.46 4.58
CA ASP A 32 13.14 -24.29 4.01
C ASP A 32 14.07 -24.62 2.84
N SER A 33 14.01 -23.82 1.77
CA SER A 33 15.17 -23.29 1.04
C SER A 33 14.76 -22.73 -0.32
N ILE A 34 14.79 -21.40 -0.47
CA ILE A 34 15.74 -20.74 -1.37
C ILE A 34 16.20 -19.48 -0.64
N ILE A 35 17.14 -19.65 0.28
CA ILE A 35 18.08 -18.61 0.67
C ILE A 35 19.22 -18.76 -0.34
N THR A 36 19.43 -17.76 -1.18
CA THR A 36 20.60 -17.72 -2.06
C THR A 36 21.85 -17.54 -1.19
N ASP A 37 22.93 -18.25 -1.52
CA ASP A 37 24.20 -18.41 -0.79
C ASP A 37 25.01 -17.11 -0.49
N ASP A 38 24.41 -15.92 -0.62
CA ASP A 38 25.08 -14.62 -0.36
C ASP A 38 24.97 -14.16 1.11
N ASP A 39 24.27 -14.92 1.97
CA ASP A 39 23.97 -14.54 3.36
C ASP A 39 25.06 -14.91 4.39
N LYS A 40 26.20 -15.45 3.96
CA LYS A 40 27.18 -16.03 4.89
C LYS A 40 28.17 -15.06 5.55
N TYR A 41 28.06 -13.75 5.28
CA TYR A 41 28.96 -12.74 5.88
C TYR A 41 28.28 -11.38 6.11
N ARG A 42 27.13 -11.34 6.79
CA ARG A 42 26.60 -10.08 7.33
C ARG A 42 26.66 -10.09 8.85
N ASP A 43 27.50 -9.21 9.40
CA ASP A 43 27.55 -8.91 10.83
C ASP A 43 26.16 -8.43 11.30
N PRO A 44 25.51 -9.11 12.26
CA PRO A 44 24.21 -8.71 12.81
C PRO A 44 24.17 -7.27 13.31
N LYS A 45 25.30 -6.69 13.70
CA LYS A 45 25.41 -5.28 14.13
C LYS A 45 25.35 -4.29 12.97
N ASN A 46 25.69 -4.72 11.75
CA ASN A 46 25.69 -3.88 10.54
C ASN A 46 24.53 -4.18 9.58
N TYR A 47 23.74 -5.23 9.84
CA TYR A 47 22.54 -5.55 9.05
C TYR A 47 21.60 -4.34 8.89
N PHE A 48 21.46 -3.54 9.96
CA PHE A 48 20.65 -2.33 9.97
C PHE A 48 21.29 -1.12 9.26
N LYS A 49 22.54 -1.20 8.77
CA LYS A 49 23.19 -0.11 8.00
C LYS A 49 23.41 -0.46 6.53
N ASP A 50 23.05 -1.67 6.13
CA ASP A 50 23.18 -2.12 4.74
C ASP A 50 21.89 -1.85 3.98
N CYS A 51 21.87 -0.73 3.25
CA CYS A 51 20.69 -0.32 2.49
C CYS A 51 20.30 -1.31 1.39
N LYS A 52 21.24 -2.09 0.85
CA LYS A 52 20.92 -3.15 -0.11
C LYS A 52 20.16 -4.29 0.57
N ALA A 53 20.56 -4.67 1.79
CA ALA A 53 19.87 -5.68 2.59
C ALA A 53 18.44 -5.26 2.94
N LEU A 54 18.31 -4.04 3.46
CA LEU A 54 17.04 -3.47 3.89
C LEU A 54 16.10 -3.32 2.71
N PHE A 55 16.60 -2.85 1.55
CA PHE A 55 15.83 -2.75 0.31
C PHE A 55 15.33 -4.14 -0.13
N ALA A 56 16.20 -5.14 -0.19
CA ALA A 56 15.82 -6.49 -0.62
C ALA A 56 14.72 -7.07 0.28
N LYS A 57 14.80 -6.84 1.60
CA LYS A 57 13.76 -7.25 2.54
C LYS A 57 12.45 -6.50 2.33
N ALA A 58 12.51 -5.18 2.19
CA ALA A 58 11.35 -4.34 1.93
C ALA A 58 10.66 -4.77 0.62
N GLN A 59 11.41 -4.90 -0.47
CA GLN A 59 10.91 -5.35 -1.76
C GLN A 59 10.27 -6.75 -1.69
N LYS A 60 10.90 -7.70 -0.99
CA LYS A 60 10.33 -9.04 -0.81
C LYS A 60 8.95 -8.98 -0.15
N LEU A 61 8.81 -8.19 0.93
CA LEU A 61 7.54 -8.06 1.64
C LEU A 61 6.50 -7.31 0.81
N ASP A 62 6.90 -6.29 0.06
CA ASP A 62 6.02 -5.57 -0.87
C ASP A 62 5.43 -6.53 -1.94
N SER A 63 6.27 -7.39 -2.52
CA SER A 63 5.82 -8.42 -3.46
C SER A 63 4.87 -9.43 -2.83
N ILE A 64 5.12 -9.86 -1.58
CA ILE A 64 4.22 -10.78 -0.87
C ILE A 64 2.85 -10.10 -0.67
N LEU A 65 2.82 -8.85 -0.21
CA LEU A 65 1.56 -8.10 -0.04
C LEU A 65 0.77 -8.01 -1.35
N TYR A 66 1.44 -7.76 -2.47
CA TYR A 66 0.79 -7.67 -3.78
C TYR A 66 0.14 -8.98 -4.24
N THR A 67 0.64 -10.13 -3.78
CA THR A 67 0.13 -11.46 -4.16
C THR A 67 -1.02 -11.96 -3.28
N GLN A 68 -1.35 -11.25 -2.21
CA GLN A 68 -2.40 -11.66 -1.29
C GLN A 68 -3.78 -11.26 -1.80
N GLU A 69 -4.72 -12.22 -1.84
CA GLU A 69 -6.14 -11.93 -2.09
C GLU A 69 -6.77 -11.19 -0.91
N GLU A 70 -6.41 -11.59 0.31
CA GLU A 70 -6.78 -10.94 1.55
C GLU A 70 -5.53 -10.57 2.35
N LEU A 71 -5.48 -9.33 2.84
CA LEU A 71 -4.33 -8.82 3.56
C LEU A 71 -4.13 -9.55 4.90
N ASP A 72 -3.04 -10.29 5.03
CA ASP A 72 -2.65 -10.92 6.29
C ASP A 72 -1.99 -9.89 7.23
N LYS A 73 -2.56 -9.72 8.44
CA LYS A 73 -2.10 -8.73 9.41
C LYS A 73 -0.67 -8.97 9.88
N ASN A 74 -0.21 -10.23 9.95
CA ASN A 74 1.17 -10.53 10.34
C ASN A 74 2.17 -10.11 9.26
N THR A 75 1.85 -10.40 8.00
CA THR A 75 2.63 -9.97 6.83
C THR A 75 2.65 -8.45 6.73
N ALA A 76 1.51 -7.79 6.92
CA ALA A 76 1.41 -6.34 6.95
C ALA A 76 2.33 -5.72 8.02
N ASN A 77 2.33 -6.26 9.25
CA ASN A 77 3.22 -5.79 10.31
C ASN A 77 4.70 -6.01 9.98
N GLN A 78 5.05 -7.13 9.33
CA GLN A 78 6.42 -7.38 8.87
C GLN A 78 6.84 -6.38 7.78
N ALA A 79 5.96 -6.10 6.83
CA ALA A 79 6.18 -5.11 5.77
C ALA A 79 6.36 -3.71 6.34
N ILE A 80 5.46 -3.27 7.24
CA ILE A 80 5.57 -2.00 7.97
C ILE A 80 6.94 -1.89 8.63
N LYS A 81 7.40 -2.94 9.33
CA LYS A 81 8.72 -2.91 9.96
C LYS A 81 9.85 -2.79 8.93
N ALA A 82 9.80 -3.55 7.83
CA ALA A 82 10.86 -3.50 6.82
C ALA A 82 10.92 -2.15 6.10
N PHE A 83 9.76 -1.55 5.82
CA PHE A 83 9.65 -0.24 5.20
C PHE A 83 10.16 0.87 6.13
N THR A 84 9.80 0.85 7.41
CA THR A 84 10.29 1.84 8.38
C THR A 84 11.77 1.66 8.70
N ASP A 85 12.26 0.42 8.82
CA ASP A 85 13.70 0.14 8.97
C ASP A 85 14.47 0.75 7.80
N TYR A 86 14.03 0.50 6.56
CA TYR A 86 14.68 1.08 5.37
C TYR A 86 14.65 2.61 5.41
N ALA A 87 13.48 3.23 5.56
CA ALA A 87 13.35 4.68 5.56
C ALA A 87 14.16 5.37 6.70
N TYR A 88 14.33 4.69 7.84
CA TYR A 88 15.10 5.21 8.96
C TYR A 88 16.61 5.12 8.71
N TYR A 89 17.12 3.94 8.35
CA TYR A 89 18.56 3.72 8.22
C TYR A 89 19.13 4.20 6.89
N CYS A 90 18.29 4.27 5.85
CA CYS A 90 18.66 4.68 4.49
C CYS A 90 18.07 6.04 4.11
N LYS A 91 17.85 6.92 5.09
CA LYS A 91 17.15 8.22 4.93
C LYS A 91 17.63 9.14 3.80
N ASN A 92 18.85 8.95 3.27
CA ASN A 92 19.36 9.75 2.15
C ASN A 92 19.07 9.12 0.79
N ASP A 93 18.54 7.89 0.77
CA ASP A 93 18.13 7.20 -0.44
C ASP A 93 16.78 7.75 -0.93
N SER A 94 16.67 7.96 -2.24
CA SER A 94 15.46 8.45 -2.91
C SER A 94 14.21 7.58 -2.69
N LEU A 95 14.38 6.31 -2.33
CA LEU A 95 13.27 5.40 -2.05
C LEU A 95 12.72 5.52 -0.63
N SER A 96 13.46 6.17 0.30
CA SER A 96 13.01 6.34 1.68
C SER A 96 11.63 7.01 1.82
N PRO A 97 11.34 8.15 1.15
CA PRO A 97 10.00 8.73 1.21
C PRO A 97 8.92 7.80 0.62
N ILE A 98 9.24 7.01 -0.39
CA ILE A 98 8.32 6.03 -0.98
C ILE A 98 7.98 4.95 0.06
N PHE A 99 8.95 4.45 0.82
CA PHE A 99 8.70 3.47 1.88
C PHE A 99 7.97 4.05 3.09
N LEU A 100 8.08 5.35 3.38
CA LEU A 100 7.23 6.01 4.38
C LEU A 100 5.76 6.05 3.93
N ILE A 101 5.50 6.40 2.68
CA ILE A 101 4.14 6.39 2.12
C ILE A 101 3.57 4.97 2.10
N LYS A 102 4.35 3.97 1.64
CA LYS A 102 3.94 2.56 1.66
C LYS A 102 3.66 2.06 3.09
N THR A 103 4.49 2.46 4.05
CA THR A 103 4.22 2.16 5.47
C THR A 103 2.85 2.65 5.87
N ALA A 104 2.51 3.90 5.51
CA ALA A 104 1.24 4.48 5.89
C ALA A 104 0.04 3.78 5.25
N GLN A 105 0.13 3.45 3.95
CA GLN A 105 -0.91 2.72 3.23
C GLN A 105 -1.17 1.34 3.85
N VAL A 106 -0.10 0.57 4.11
CA VAL A 106 -0.23 -0.77 4.71
C VAL A 106 -0.73 -0.68 6.16
N ALA A 107 -0.26 0.32 6.93
CA ALA A 107 -0.73 0.56 8.28
C ALA A 107 -2.23 0.88 8.29
N LEU A 108 -2.70 1.74 7.39
CA LEU A 108 -4.11 2.09 7.28
C LEU A 108 -4.97 0.87 6.90
N ALA A 109 -4.48 0.02 5.98
CA ALA A 109 -5.17 -1.21 5.58
C ALA A 109 -5.38 -2.21 6.73
N ILE A 110 -4.60 -2.11 7.81
CA ILE A 110 -4.79 -2.91 9.04
C ILE A 110 -5.34 -2.08 10.22
N ASN A 111 -5.97 -0.93 9.93
CA ASN A 111 -6.54 0.02 10.88
C ASN A 111 -5.53 0.58 11.92
N ASN A 112 -4.25 0.65 11.57
CA ASN A 112 -3.21 1.27 12.38
C ASN A 112 -3.03 2.75 11.99
N VAL A 113 -4.05 3.55 12.30
CA VAL A 113 -4.13 4.99 11.97
C VAL A 113 -2.93 5.77 12.54
N THR A 114 -2.48 5.46 13.76
CA THR A 114 -1.34 6.11 14.40
C THR A 114 -0.06 5.96 13.58
N GLN A 115 0.25 4.73 13.13
CA GLN A 115 1.43 4.49 12.31
C GLN A 115 1.29 5.15 10.94
N ALA A 116 0.10 5.18 10.35
CA ALA A 116 -0.13 5.87 9.09
C ALA A 116 0.19 7.37 9.22
N LYS A 117 -0.40 8.02 10.22
CA LYS A 117 -0.18 9.44 10.52
C LYS A 117 1.31 9.77 10.68
N VAL A 118 2.00 9.08 11.60
CA VAL A 118 3.40 9.38 11.93
C VAL A 118 4.32 9.24 10.71
N ASN A 119 4.08 8.26 9.84
CA ASN A 119 4.94 8.07 8.66
C ASN A 119 4.65 9.09 7.55
N LEU A 120 3.40 9.52 7.39
CA LEU A 120 3.06 10.60 6.45
C LEU A 120 3.62 11.94 6.93
N GLU A 121 3.47 12.27 8.21
CA GLU A 121 4.07 13.47 8.81
C GLU A 121 5.59 13.47 8.66
N LYS A 122 6.24 12.33 8.91
CA LYS A 122 7.68 12.17 8.70
C LYS A 122 8.07 12.38 7.23
N CYS A 123 7.29 11.84 6.29
CA CYS A 123 7.54 12.02 4.87
C CYS A 123 7.49 13.50 4.48
N ILE A 124 6.44 14.21 4.91
CA ILE A 124 6.24 15.64 4.67
C ILE A 124 7.37 16.48 5.30
N GLN A 125 7.75 16.17 6.54
CA GLN A 125 8.77 16.91 7.28
C GLN A 125 10.16 16.74 6.67
N ASP A 126 10.56 15.51 6.36
CA ASP A 126 11.95 15.20 6.00
C ASP A 126 12.19 15.25 4.48
N TYR A 127 11.16 15.10 3.65
CA TYR A 127 11.29 14.92 2.20
C TYR A 127 10.39 15.86 1.39
N TYR A 128 10.25 17.11 1.84
CA TYR A 128 9.37 18.09 1.18
C TYR A 128 9.68 18.38 -0.31
N GLN A 129 10.87 18.02 -0.82
CA GLN A 129 11.26 18.18 -2.23
C GLN A 129 11.09 16.92 -3.08
N PHE A 130 10.63 15.82 -2.49
CA PHE A 130 10.40 14.57 -3.21
C PHE A 130 9.27 14.74 -4.22
N GLU A 131 9.45 14.24 -5.45
CA GLU A 131 8.48 14.37 -6.55
C GLU A 131 7.07 13.87 -6.18
N GLY A 132 6.97 12.80 -5.39
CA GLY A 132 5.70 12.23 -4.93
C GLY A 132 5.21 12.76 -3.58
N ILE A 133 5.71 13.89 -3.08
CA ILE A 133 5.32 14.44 -1.78
C ILE A 133 3.84 14.83 -1.73
N ALA A 134 3.26 15.22 -2.87
CA ALA A 134 1.85 15.56 -2.99
C ALA A 134 0.93 14.42 -2.51
N SER A 135 1.30 13.17 -2.79
CA SER A 135 0.57 11.99 -2.32
C SER A 135 0.63 11.86 -0.78
N ALA A 136 1.75 12.21 -0.13
CA ALA A 136 1.85 12.17 1.33
C ALA A 136 0.94 13.22 1.99
N PHE A 137 0.91 14.43 1.45
CA PHE A 137 -0.02 15.48 1.90
C PHE A 137 -1.48 15.04 1.74
N PHE A 138 -1.84 14.52 0.57
CA PHE A 138 -3.22 14.12 0.30
C PHE A 138 -3.68 12.99 1.22
N LEU A 139 -2.86 11.94 1.38
CA LEU A 139 -3.16 10.83 2.28
C LEU A 139 -3.26 11.29 3.75
N LEU A 140 -2.44 12.26 4.18
CA LEU A 140 -2.54 12.79 5.53
C LEU A 140 -3.83 13.61 5.71
N GLY A 141 -4.18 14.42 4.72
CA GLY A 141 -5.45 15.15 4.70
C GLY A 141 -6.65 14.20 4.80
N GLN A 142 -6.66 13.12 4.02
CA GLN A 142 -7.70 12.08 4.08
C GLN A 142 -7.78 11.44 5.46
N LEU A 143 -6.64 11.14 6.08
CA LEU A 143 -6.63 10.55 7.41
C LEU A 143 -7.30 11.45 8.46
N TYR A 144 -7.21 12.77 8.27
CA TYR A 144 -7.88 13.78 9.09
C TYR A 144 -9.36 13.99 8.72
N ASP A 145 -9.72 13.89 7.45
CA ASP A 145 -11.07 14.10 6.92
C ASP A 145 -12.03 12.97 7.31
N GLU A 146 -11.55 11.73 7.26
CA GLU A 146 -12.39 10.54 7.45
C GLU A 146 -12.87 10.37 8.90
N LYS A 147 -14.17 10.10 9.05
CA LYS A 147 -14.86 9.99 10.35
C LYS A 147 -14.40 8.78 11.16
N GLU A 148 -14.03 7.71 10.46
CA GLU A 148 -13.55 6.44 11.01
C GLU A 148 -12.09 6.53 11.49
N TYR A 149 -11.38 7.61 11.15
CA TYR A 149 -9.97 7.80 11.50
C TYR A 149 -9.79 8.93 12.51
N LEU A 150 -9.30 10.10 12.10
CA LEU A 150 -8.99 11.19 13.03
C LEU A 150 -10.14 12.22 13.14
N ASN A 151 -11.06 12.27 12.17
CA ASN A 151 -12.27 13.09 12.18
C ASN A 151 -12.03 14.54 12.65
N ASN A 152 -11.05 15.21 12.06
CA ASN A 152 -10.71 16.60 12.34
C ASN A 152 -10.67 17.37 11.03
N GLU A 153 -11.84 17.87 10.65
CA GLU A 153 -12.06 18.66 9.44
C GLU A 153 -11.19 19.92 9.36
N GLU A 154 -10.95 20.59 10.49
CA GLU A 154 -10.11 21.80 10.50
C GLU A 154 -8.68 21.47 10.04
N GLU A 155 -8.12 20.40 10.60
CA GLU A 155 -6.76 19.97 10.25
C GLU A 155 -6.70 19.37 8.85
N ALA A 156 -7.70 18.61 8.42
CA ALA A 156 -7.82 18.13 7.05
C ALA A 156 -7.80 19.28 6.04
N ARG A 157 -8.62 20.33 6.29
CA ARG A 157 -8.67 21.54 5.47
C ARG A 157 -7.31 22.23 5.41
N ARG A 158 -6.62 22.35 6.56
CA ARG A 158 -5.29 22.97 6.63
C ARG A 158 -4.29 22.23 5.75
N ILE A 159 -4.25 20.91 5.83
CA ILE A 159 -3.33 20.05 5.06
C ILE A 159 -3.65 20.08 3.57
N TYR A 160 -4.92 19.97 3.19
CA TYR A 160 -5.34 20.08 1.79
C TYR A 160 -5.04 21.45 1.19
N GLN A 161 -5.24 22.53 1.94
CA GLN A 161 -4.89 23.88 1.47
C GLN A 161 -3.38 24.01 1.27
N GLU A 162 -2.59 23.45 2.19
CA GLU A 162 -1.13 23.44 2.09
C GLU A 162 -0.65 22.67 0.83
N LEU A 163 -1.28 21.54 0.51
CA LEU A 163 -1.05 20.80 -0.73
C LEU A 163 -1.34 21.65 -1.97
N ILE A 164 -2.51 22.29 -2.01
CA ILE A 164 -2.94 23.13 -3.13
C ILE A 164 -1.99 24.30 -3.35
N ASP A 165 -1.57 24.96 -2.26
CA ASP A 165 -0.72 26.15 -2.32
C ASP A 165 0.72 25.80 -2.76
N ARG A 166 1.26 24.67 -2.27
CA ARG A 166 2.65 24.27 -2.55
C ARG A 166 2.81 23.49 -3.85
N TYR A 167 1.84 22.64 -4.22
CA TYR A 167 1.91 21.76 -5.37
C TYR A 167 0.69 21.92 -6.29
N PRO A 168 0.36 23.15 -6.76
CA PRO A 168 -0.90 23.46 -7.43
C PRO A 168 -1.15 22.70 -8.74
N ASN A 169 -0.08 22.15 -9.34
CA ASN A 169 -0.12 21.42 -10.61
C ASN A 169 -0.14 19.89 -10.43
N SER A 170 -0.13 19.37 -9.18
CA SER A 170 -0.20 17.94 -8.96
C SER A 170 -1.65 17.42 -9.14
N PRO A 171 -1.83 16.17 -9.58
CA PRO A 171 -3.16 15.53 -9.59
C PRO A 171 -3.83 15.55 -8.21
N GLU A 172 -3.05 15.38 -7.14
CA GLU A 172 -3.56 15.39 -5.78
C GLU A 172 -4.06 16.76 -5.33
N ALA A 173 -3.50 17.87 -5.83
CA ALA A 173 -4.01 19.20 -5.54
C ALA A 173 -5.40 19.41 -6.13
N GLU A 174 -5.69 18.85 -7.31
CA GLU A 174 -7.04 18.88 -7.88
C GLU A 174 -8.03 18.05 -7.04
N SER A 175 -7.62 16.84 -6.63
CA SER A 175 -8.40 16.02 -5.70
C SER A 175 -8.65 16.73 -4.37
N ALA A 176 -7.65 17.44 -3.84
CA ALA A 176 -7.74 18.19 -2.58
C ALA A 176 -8.75 19.35 -2.66
N LYS A 177 -8.85 20.05 -3.80
CA LYS A 177 -9.89 21.07 -4.01
C LYS A 177 -11.28 20.45 -3.94
N GLY A 178 -11.44 19.27 -4.52
CA GLY A 178 -12.67 18.48 -4.42
C GLY A 178 -12.98 18.09 -2.97
N ALA A 179 -12.00 17.56 -2.24
CA ALA A 179 -12.16 17.16 -0.84
C ALA A 179 -12.57 18.36 0.05
N ILE A 180 -11.91 19.51 -0.08
CA ILE A 180 -12.23 20.74 0.68
C ILE A 180 -13.69 21.19 0.49
N LYS A 181 -14.23 21.02 -0.72
CA LYS A 181 -15.60 21.41 -1.07
C LYS A 181 -16.65 20.56 -0.34
N TYR A 182 -16.33 19.29 -0.09
CA TYR A 182 -17.25 18.31 0.48
C TYR A 182 -16.88 17.88 1.91
N LEU A 183 -15.88 18.52 2.49
CA LEU A 183 -15.37 18.23 3.83
C LEU A 183 -16.49 18.20 4.88
N GLY A 184 -16.49 17.16 5.73
CA GLY A 184 -17.49 16.96 6.78
C GLY A 184 -18.86 16.45 6.31
N MET A 185 -19.15 16.52 5.01
CA MET A 185 -20.38 16.01 4.43
C MET A 185 -20.39 14.48 4.41
N THR A 186 -21.56 13.89 4.61
CA THR A 186 -21.79 12.47 4.38
C THR A 186 -21.89 12.16 2.89
N ASP A 187 -21.63 10.92 2.47
CA ASP A 187 -21.82 10.46 1.09
C ASP A 187 -23.19 10.85 0.50
N LYS A 188 -24.25 10.74 1.32
CA LYS A 188 -25.60 11.10 0.92
C LYS A 188 -25.73 12.59 0.63
N GLU A 189 -25.13 13.44 1.47
CA GLU A 189 -25.11 14.89 1.28
C GLU A 189 -24.30 15.27 0.04
N ILE A 190 -23.14 14.62 -0.16
CA ILE A 190 -22.30 14.81 -1.35
C ILE A 190 -23.08 14.44 -2.61
N ILE A 191 -23.74 13.28 -2.65
CA ILE A 191 -24.56 12.85 -3.79
C ILE A 191 -25.69 13.85 -4.07
N ASN A 192 -26.32 14.39 -3.02
CA ASN A 192 -27.39 15.38 -3.19
C ASN A 192 -26.86 16.71 -3.73
N GLU A 193 -25.69 17.15 -3.29
CA GLU A 193 -24.98 18.33 -3.79
C GLU A 193 -24.65 18.16 -5.27
N LEU A 194 -23.97 17.06 -5.63
CA LEU A 194 -23.61 16.73 -7.01
C LEU A 194 -24.83 16.70 -7.94
N LYS A 195 -25.94 16.11 -7.49
CA LYS A 195 -27.21 16.10 -8.23
C LYS A 195 -27.77 17.50 -8.45
N ARG A 196 -27.59 18.42 -7.49
CA ARG A 196 -28.05 19.81 -7.61
C ARG A 196 -27.19 20.56 -8.61
N GLU A 197 -25.87 20.42 -8.52
CA GLU A 197 -24.92 21.06 -9.44
C GLU A 197 -25.13 20.59 -10.88
N ALA A 198 -25.29 19.29 -11.10
CA ALA A 198 -25.56 18.72 -12.43
C ALA A 198 -26.87 19.22 -13.06
N LYS A 199 -27.89 19.53 -12.25
CA LYS A 199 -29.15 20.14 -12.73
C LYS A 199 -29.03 21.63 -12.99
N SER A 200 -28.09 22.29 -12.33
CA SER A 200 -27.87 23.75 -12.40
C SER A 200 -26.98 24.15 -13.56
N GLN A 201 -26.15 23.23 -14.06
CA GLN A 201 -25.33 23.48 -15.25
C GLN A 201 -26.21 23.47 -16.52
N PRO A 202 -26.21 24.55 -17.32
CA PRO A 202 -26.97 24.58 -18.57
C PRO A 202 -26.45 23.48 -19.50
N LYS A 203 -27.37 22.74 -20.14
CA LYS A 203 -27.01 21.77 -21.19
C LYS A 203 -26.19 22.51 -22.25
N VAL A 204 -24.90 22.20 -22.34
CA VAL A 204 -24.06 22.65 -23.46
C VAL A 204 -24.69 22.05 -24.72
N THR A 205 -25.43 22.87 -25.44
CA THR A 205 -26.00 22.50 -26.73
C THR A 205 -24.88 22.63 -27.74
N ILE A 206 -24.28 21.51 -28.13
CA ILE A 206 -23.36 21.49 -29.27
C ILE A 206 -24.25 21.74 -30.50
N GLN A 207 -24.12 22.91 -31.10
CA GLN A 207 -24.69 23.25 -32.41
C GLN A 207 -23.82 22.70 -33.52
#